data_AF-A0AAD2D5J3-F1
#
_entry.id   AF-A0AAD2D5J3-F1
#
_cell.length_a   1.000
_cell.length_b   1.000
_cell.length_c   1.000
_cell.angle_alpha   90.00
_cell.angle_beta   90.00
_cell.angle_gamma   90.00
#
_symmetry.space_group_name_H-M   'P 1'
#
loop_
_entity.id
_entity.type
_entity.pdbx_description
1 polymer ?
#
loop_
_entity_poly.entity_id
_entity_poly.type
_entity_poly.pdbx_seq_one_letter_code
_entity_poly.pdbx_strand_id
1 'polypeptide(L)'
;MDKLKKSPAELLKKVQIELVEKECLNRVFEWLSSQDPKKAEDEDDEDSKKKEDLKKKITLNDLTRALRKMGCAPTKSEIKNMIWEVDDDLDEMISEEEFLTIYKRCISDETGLEPRKFFNLVQFLMYDKDFRGRVTVEETLQILFVRHGREQLDTEIEAIFGVDERQQDEEEKEITYQEYVEKVNERALNEQKRLLDDKRKGKLKGLQKED
;
A
#
# COMPACT_ATOMS: atom_id res chain seq x y z
N MET A 1 25.86 9.53 28.93
CA MET A 1 24.84 8.48 28.74
C MET A 1 24.23 8.75 27.39
N ASP A 2 24.66 8.02 26.36
CA ASP A 2 23.99 8.08 25.06
C ASP A 2 22.53 7.71 25.27
N LYS A 3 21.64 8.61 24.84
CA LYS A 3 20.22 8.32 24.81
C LYS A 3 20.07 7.13 23.87
N LEU A 4 19.59 5.99 24.39
CA LEU A 4 19.25 4.84 23.55
C LEU A 4 18.45 5.34 22.35
N LYS A 5 18.91 4.99 21.14
CA LYS A 5 18.18 5.30 19.91
C LYS A 5 16.79 4.68 20.02
N LYS A 6 15.77 5.45 19.63
CA LYS A 6 14.37 5.02 19.69
C LYS A 6 14.17 3.76 18.87
N SER A 7 13.30 2.86 19.35
CA SER A 7 12.95 1.67 18.58
C SER A 7 12.14 2.06 17.33
N PRO A 8 12.14 1.22 16.27
CA PRO A 8 11.30 1.47 15.09
C PRO A 8 9.82 1.69 15.46
N ALA A 9 9.28 0.90 16.40
CA ALA A 9 7.91 1.06 16.88
C ALA A 9 7.65 2.42 17.56
N GLU A 10 8.63 2.96 18.29
CA GLU A 10 8.53 4.30 18.89
C GLU A 10 8.60 5.42 17.85
N LEU A 11 9.31 5.21 16.73
CA LEU A 11 9.34 6.14 15.62
C LEU A 11 8.00 6.16 14.89
N LEU A 12 7.41 4.98 14.64
CA LEU A 12 6.10 4.85 13.98
C LEU A 12 4.96 5.54 14.74
N LYS A 13 5.02 5.63 16.08
CA LYS A 13 4.05 6.38 16.89
C LYS A 13 3.97 7.87 16.55
N LYS A 14 5.04 8.43 15.97
CA LYS A 14 5.10 9.83 15.54
C LYS A 14 4.59 10.06 14.12
N VAL A 15 4.49 8.99 13.32
CA VAL A 15 4.01 9.07 11.94
C VAL A 15 2.51 9.38 11.99
N GLN A 16 2.16 10.57 11.52
CA GLN A 16 0.78 11.03 11.41
C GLN A 16 0.24 10.65 10.04
N ILE A 17 -0.99 10.14 10.04
CA ILE A 17 -1.75 9.86 8.81
C ILE A 17 -2.75 11.00 8.69
N GLU A 18 -2.79 11.65 7.53
CA GLU A 18 -3.72 12.74 7.27
C GLU A 18 -5.17 12.24 7.30
N LEU A 19 -6.11 13.12 7.67
CA LEU A 19 -7.52 12.71 7.85
C LEU A 19 -8.10 12.08 6.57
N VAL A 20 -7.82 12.69 5.42
CA VAL A 20 -8.25 12.21 4.10
C VAL A 20 -7.74 10.78 3.85
N GLU A 21 -6.47 10.52 4.14
CA GLU A 21 -5.89 9.20 3.96
C GLU A 21 -6.49 8.20 4.94
N LYS A 22 -6.73 8.61 6.18
CA LYS A 22 -7.34 7.75 7.20
C LYS A 22 -8.75 7.31 6.81
N GLU A 23 -9.56 8.21 6.23
CA GLU A 23 -10.88 7.88 5.70
C GLU A 23 -10.78 6.86 4.56
N CYS A 24 -9.85 7.04 3.63
CA CYS A 24 -9.60 6.07 2.57
C CYS A 24 -9.13 4.72 3.13
N LEU A 25 -8.20 4.72 4.09
CA LEU A 25 -7.67 3.50 4.69
C LEU A 25 -8.76 2.69 5.42
N ASN A 26 -9.62 3.34 6.19
CA ASN A 26 -10.74 2.69 6.86
C ASN A 26 -11.68 2.03 5.83
N ARG A 27 -12.05 2.78 4.78
CA ARG A 27 -12.89 2.26 3.68
C ARG A 27 -12.25 1.04 3.01
N VAL A 28 -10.95 1.09 2.75
CA VAL A 28 -10.20 -0.02 2.13
C VAL A 28 -10.14 -1.22 3.07
N PHE A 29 -9.86 -1.02 4.35
CA PHE A 29 -9.79 -2.10 5.33
C PHE A 29 -11.13 -2.80 5.49
N GLU A 30 -12.21 -2.04 5.67
CA GLU A 30 -13.57 -2.56 5.77
C GLU A 30 -13.92 -3.40 4.54
N TRP A 31 -13.67 -2.86 3.34
CA TRP A 31 -13.92 -3.58 2.10
C TRP A 31 -13.08 -4.86 2.00
N LEU A 32 -11.77 -4.81 2.27
CA LEU A 32 -10.93 -6.01 2.23
C LEU A 32 -11.40 -7.07 3.22
N SER A 33 -11.71 -6.69 4.46
CA SER A 33 -12.11 -7.64 5.52
C SER A 33 -13.46 -8.35 5.26
N SER A 34 -14.28 -7.81 4.36
CA SER A 34 -15.65 -8.28 4.11
C SER A 34 -15.79 -9.18 2.87
N GLN A 35 -14.70 -9.61 2.23
CA GLN A 35 -14.78 -10.29 0.94
C GLN A 35 -15.11 -11.79 1.04
N ASP A 36 -14.77 -12.46 2.15
CA ASP A 36 -15.07 -13.88 2.37
C ASP A 36 -16.49 -14.08 2.94
N PRO A 37 -17.46 -14.56 2.13
CA PRO A 37 -18.84 -14.77 2.60
C PRO A 37 -18.93 -15.82 3.70
N LYS A 38 -17.95 -16.73 3.81
CA LYS A 38 -17.91 -17.75 4.88
C LYS A 38 -17.80 -17.14 6.26
N LYS A 39 -17.27 -15.91 6.39
CA LYS A 39 -17.27 -15.19 7.66
C LYS A 39 -18.67 -14.79 8.13
N ALA A 40 -19.65 -14.76 7.22
CA ALA A 40 -21.03 -14.38 7.51
C ALA A 40 -21.97 -15.58 7.74
N GLU A 41 -21.64 -16.78 7.23
CA GLU A 41 -22.60 -17.89 7.07
C GLU A 41 -22.69 -18.88 8.27
N ASP A 42 -21.79 -18.80 9.26
CA ASP A 42 -21.79 -19.75 10.38
C ASP A 42 -22.46 -19.16 11.64
N GLU A 43 -23.80 -19.23 11.73
CA GLU A 43 -24.57 -18.77 12.91
C GLU A 43 -24.67 -19.80 14.06
N ASP A 44 -24.36 -21.08 13.81
CA ASP A 44 -24.71 -22.20 14.72
C ASP A 44 -23.59 -22.68 15.69
N ASP A 45 -22.56 -21.88 15.96
CA ASP A 45 -21.37 -22.34 16.73
C ASP A 45 -21.11 -21.53 18.01
N GLU A 46 -20.75 -22.22 19.11
CA GLU A 46 -20.78 -21.77 20.52
C GLU A 46 -19.76 -20.65 20.89
N ASP A 47 -18.76 -20.35 20.07
CA ASP A 47 -17.68 -19.39 20.38
C ASP A 47 -17.81 -18.07 19.61
N SER A 48 -18.78 -17.26 20.04
CA SER A 48 -19.14 -15.97 19.43
C SER A 48 -18.02 -14.93 19.42
N LYS A 49 -17.12 -14.95 20.41
CA LYS A 49 -16.04 -13.95 20.53
C LYS A 49 -14.95 -14.14 19.48
N LYS A 50 -14.52 -15.38 19.26
CA LYS A 50 -13.51 -15.71 18.25
C LYS A 50 -13.97 -15.39 16.83
N LYS A 51 -15.28 -15.50 16.55
CA LYS A 51 -15.89 -15.11 15.27
C LYS A 51 -15.93 -13.61 15.05
N GLU A 52 -16.22 -12.83 16.10
CA GLU A 52 -16.20 -11.37 16.00
C GLU A 52 -14.79 -10.84 15.68
N ASP A 53 -13.77 -11.46 16.28
CA ASP A 53 -12.37 -11.14 16.01
C ASP A 53 -11.99 -11.50 14.55
N LEU A 54 -12.42 -12.66 14.04
CA LEU A 54 -12.21 -13.07 12.64
C LEU A 54 -12.84 -12.12 11.61
N LYS A 55 -14.01 -11.53 11.92
CA LYS A 55 -14.67 -10.54 11.06
C LYS A 55 -13.88 -9.24 10.95
N LYS A 56 -13.05 -8.93 11.95
CA LYS A 56 -12.23 -7.71 12.03
C LYS A 56 -10.81 -7.89 11.50
N LYS A 57 -10.50 -9.04 10.88
CA LYS A 57 -9.20 -9.31 10.26
C LYS A 57 -9.35 -9.62 8.78
N ILE A 58 -8.36 -9.27 7.97
CA ILE A 58 -8.29 -9.65 6.56
C ILE A 58 -7.62 -11.03 6.47
N THR A 59 -8.26 -11.97 5.78
CA THR A 59 -7.80 -13.34 5.62
C THR A 59 -7.21 -13.59 4.23
N LEU A 60 -6.57 -14.75 4.05
CA LEU A 60 -6.13 -15.22 2.73
C LEU A 60 -7.27 -15.28 1.71
N ASN A 61 -8.47 -15.71 2.13
CA ASN A 61 -9.63 -15.78 1.24
C ASN A 61 -10.10 -14.40 0.82
N ASP A 62 -10.07 -13.44 1.74
CA ASP A 62 -10.47 -12.07 1.46
C ASP A 62 -9.59 -11.47 0.36
N LEU A 63 -8.27 -11.53 0.54
CA LEU A 63 -7.32 -11.00 -0.44
C LEU A 63 -7.42 -11.71 -1.78
N THR A 64 -7.59 -13.04 -1.76
CA THR A 64 -7.78 -13.83 -2.98
C THR A 64 -9.00 -13.35 -3.76
N ARG A 65 -10.12 -13.09 -3.07
CA ARG A 65 -11.37 -12.63 -3.69
C ARG A 65 -11.26 -11.17 -4.15
N ALA A 66 -10.69 -10.29 -3.34
CA ALA A 66 -10.45 -8.88 -3.67
C ALA A 66 -9.65 -8.75 -4.98
N LEU A 67 -8.51 -9.44 -5.07
CA LEU A 67 -7.65 -9.39 -6.25
C LEU A 67 -8.32 -9.99 -7.49
N ARG A 68 -9.10 -11.08 -7.34
CA ARG A 68 -9.90 -11.62 -8.44
C ARG A 68 -10.99 -10.66 -8.92
N LYS A 69 -11.63 -9.93 -8.01
CA LYS A 69 -12.65 -8.93 -8.34
C LYS A 69 -12.08 -7.77 -9.16
N MET A 70 -10.81 -7.42 -8.91
CA MET A 70 -10.08 -6.42 -9.70
C MET A 70 -9.49 -6.99 -11.01
N GLY A 71 -9.81 -8.23 -11.38
CA GLY A 71 -9.36 -8.85 -12.63
C GLY A 71 -7.98 -9.53 -12.55
N CYS A 72 -7.37 -9.63 -11.37
CA CYS A 72 -6.08 -10.30 -11.21
C CYS A 72 -6.24 -11.80 -10.95
N ALA A 73 -5.23 -12.59 -11.32
CA ALA A 73 -5.17 -14.03 -11.06
C ALA A 73 -3.99 -14.40 -10.15
N PRO A 74 -3.99 -13.99 -8.87
CA PRO A 74 -2.88 -14.26 -7.96
C PRO A 74 -2.81 -15.75 -7.58
N THR A 75 -1.60 -16.23 -7.41
CA THR A 75 -1.33 -17.55 -6.83
C THR A 75 -1.49 -17.51 -5.31
N LYS A 76 -1.80 -18.65 -4.69
CA LYS A 76 -1.87 -18.76 -3.23
C LYS A 76 -0.56 -18.34 -2.54
N SER A 77 0.58 -18.59 -3.17
CA SER A 77 1.89 -18.20 -2.66
C SER A 77 2.05 -16.68 -2.63
N GLU A 78 1.63 -15.98 -3.68
CA GLU A 78 1.69 -14.51 -3.72
C GLU A 78 0.83 -13.88 -2.62
N ILE A 79 -0.39 -14.37 -2.41
CA ILE A 79 -1.25 -13.89 -1.32
C ILE A 79 -0.63 -14.15 0.06
N LYS A 80 -0.09 -15.35 0.28
CA LYS A 80 0.60 -15.69 1.52
C LYS A 80 1.78 -14.76 1.79
N ASN A 81 2.55 -14.44 0.75
CA ASN A 81 3.65 -13.50 0.87
C ASN A 81 3.15 -12.10 1.23
N MET A 82 2.04 -11.64 0.64
CA MET A 82 1.46 -10.33 1.00
C MET A 82 1.00 -10.27 2.45
N ILE A 83 0.45 -11.36 2.99
CA ILE A 83 0.09 -11.44 4.42
C ILE A 83 1.35 -11.45 5.29
N TRP A 84 2.33 -12.26 4.93
CA TRP A 84 3.59 -12.41 5.67
C TRP A 84 4.41 -11.10 5.74
N GLU A 85 4.25 -10.18 4.79
CA GLU A 85 4.85 -8.84 4.85
C GLU A 85 4.32 -7.98 6.01
N VAL A 86 3.16 -8.34 6.58
CA VAL A 86 2.37 -7.48 7.48
C VAL A 86 2.01 -8.15 8.80
N ASP A 87 1.83 -9.46 8.80
CA ASP A 87 1.48 -10.31 9.94
C ASP A 87 2.62 -10.38 10.97
N ASP A 88 2.56 -9.51 11.98
CA ASP A 88 3.56 -9.39 13.04
C ASP A 88 3.24 -10.39 14.19
N ASP A 89 1.99 -10.85 14.34
CA ASP A 89 1.55 -11.79 15.39
C ASP A 89 1.54 -13.28 14.97
N LEU A 90 1.81 -13.56 13.70
CA LEU A 90 1.90 -14.88 13.06
C LEU A 90 0.59 -15.67 13.08
N ASP A 91 -0.56 -15.00 12.99
CA ASP A 91 -1.87 -15.63 12.95
C ASP A 91 -2.41 -15.91 11.54
N GLU A 92 -1.59 -15.68 10.51
CA GLU A 92 -1.89 -15.80 9.08
C GLU A 92 -3.03 -14.86 8.59
N MET A 93 -3.33 -13.80 9.34
CA MET A 93 -4.32 -12.79 9.02
C MET A 93 -3.73 -11.39 9.20
N ILE A 94 -4.49 -10.36 8.83
CA ILE A 94 -4.07 -8.96 9.00
C ILE A 94 -5.12 -8.23 9.82
N SER A 95 -4.75 -7.81 11.02
CA SER A 95 -5.56 -6.93 11.86
C SER A 95 -5.53 -5.46 11.39
N GLU A 96 -6.45 -4.64 11.90
CA GLU A 96 -6.46 -3.21 11.64
C GLU A 96 -5.16 -2.52 12.11
N GLU A 97 -4.61 -2.98 13.25
CA GLU A 97 -3.36 -2.44 13.79
C GLU A 97 -2.17 -2.72 12.87
N GLU A 98 -2.06 -3.95 12.35
CA GLU A 98 -1.00 -4.35 11.41
C GLU A 98 -1.16 -3.63 10.06
N PHE A 99 -2.41 -3.51 9.57
CA PHE A 99 -2.75 -2.77 8.36
C PHE A 99 -2.29 -1.30 8.43
N LEU A 100 -2.55 -0.62 9.55
CA LEU A 100 -2.08 0.76 9.75
C LEU A 100 -0.57 0.82 9.99
N THR A 101 0.01 -0.21 10.60
CA THR A 101 1.45 -0.29 10.87
C THR A 101 2.26 -0.40 9.59
N ILE A 102 1.89 -1.31 8.67
CA ILE A 102 2.57 -1.41 7.37
C ILE A 102 2.44 -0.13 6.56
N TYR A 103 1.26 0.50 6.59
CA TYR A 103 1.06 1.78 5.92
C TYR A 103 2.05 2.84 6.44
N LYS A 104 2.15 2.99 7.77
CA LYS A 104 3.09 3.92 8.40
C LYS A 104 4.55 3.59 8.09
N ARG A 105 4.92 2.30 8.10
CA ARG A 105 6.28 1.84 7.72
C ARG A 105 6.60 2.34 6.31
N CYS A 106 5.74 2.06 5.33
CA CYS A 106 6.01 2.40 3.94
C CYS A 106 5.99 3.91 3.62
N ILE A 107 5.14 4.72 4.26
CA ILE A 107 5.13 6.18 4.04
C ILE A 107 6.29 6.91 4.73
N SER A 108 6.90 6.29 5.75
CA SER A 108 8.07 6.83 6.46
C SER A 108 9.38 6.15 6.08
N ASP A 109 9.34 5.25 5.09
CA ASP A 109 10.50 4.50 4.61
C ASP A 109 11.36 5.36 3.68
N GLU A 110 12.44 5.91 4.24
CA GLU A 110 13.48 6.62 3.50
C GLU A 110 14.47 5.68 2.78
N THR A 111 14.47 4.39 3.12
CA THR A 111 15.45 3.43 2.60
C THR A 111 15.02 2.80 1.28
N GLY A 112 13.71 2.76 1.02
CA GLY A 112 13.10 2.07 -0.12
C GLY A 112 13.20 0.53 -0.02
N LEU A 113 13.49 0.00 1.17
CA LEU A 113 13.69 -1.44 1.40
C LEU A 113 12.51 -2.12 2.09
N GLU A 114 11.50 -1.37 2.53
CA GLU A 114 10.28 -1.98 3.05
C GLU A 114 9.58 -2.82 1.97
N PRO A 115 9.08 -4.03 2.31
CA PRO A 115 8.21 -4.78 1.41
C PRO A 115 6.94 -3.97 1.10
N ARG A 116 6.59 -3.89 -0.18
CA ARG A 116 5.55 -2.96 -0.66
C ARG A 116 4.39 -3.63 -1.38
N LYS A 117 4.30 -4.97 -1.45
CA LYS A 117 3.22 -5.59 -2.24
C LYS A 117 1.86 -5.32 -1.64
N PHE A 118 1.72 -5.55 -0.33
CA PHE A 118 0.46 -5.24 0.35
C PHE A 118 0.21 -3.72 0.38
N PHE A 119 1.24 -2.92 0.63
CA PHE A 119 1.12 -1.46 0.58
C PHE A 119 0.64 -0.94 -0.79
N ASN A 120 1.17 -1.46 -1.89
CA ASN A 120 0.79 -1.06 -3.24
C ASN A 120 -0.68 -1.41 -3.53
N LEU A 121 -1.16 -2.57 -3.06
CA LEU A 121 -2.57 -2.93 -3.11
C LEU A 121 -3.44 -1.91 -2.36
N VAL A 122 -3.10 -1.65 -1.10
CA VAL A 122 -3.84 -0.69 -0.26
C VAL A 122 -3.85 0.68 -0.91
N GLN A 123 -2.71 1.11 -1.44
CA GLN A 123 -2.58 2.40 -2.10
C GLN A 123 -3.45 2.55 -3.32
N PHE A 124 -3.47 1.54 -4.19
CA PHE A 124 -4.35 1.52 -5.34
C PHE A 124 -5.83 1.60 -4.93
N LEU A 125 -6.23 0.82 -3.92
CA LEU A 125 -7.61 0.81 -3.40
C LEU A 125 -8.00 2.12 -2.71
N MET A 126 -7.05 2.90 -2.20
CA MET A 126 -7.33 4.25 -1.69
C MET A 126 -7.76 5.20 -2.81
N TYR A 127 -7.20 5.04 -4.02
CA TYR A 127 -7.64 5.76 -5.22
C TYR A 127 -8.96 5.21 -5.76
N ASP A 128 -9.11 3.88 -5.83
CA ASP A 128 -10.29 3.19 -6.36
C ASP A 128 -11.49 3.32 -5.40
N LYS A 129 -12.34 4.32 -5.63
CA LYS A 129 -13.45 4.67 -4.71
C LYS A 129 -14.57 3.64 -4.74
N ASP A 130 -14.82 3.01 -5.88
CA ASP A 130 -15.89 2.05 -6.11
C ASP A 130 -15.42 0.59 -6.23
N PHE A 131 -14.12 0.35 -6.12
CA PHE A 131 -13.47 -0.96 -6.12
C PHE A 131 -13.66 -1.73 -7.42
N ARG A 132 -13.55 -1.01 -8.55
CA ARG A 132 -13.70 -1.54 -9.91
C ARG A 132 -12.42 -2.21 -10.45
N GLY A 133 -11.28 -2.01 -9.81
CA GLY A 133 -9.97 -2.50 -10.25
C GLY A 133 -9.28 -1.60 -11.28
N ARG A 134 -9.83 -0.40 -11.52
CA ARG A 134 -9.28 0.64 -12.41
C ARG A 134 -9.42 2.01 -11.75
N VAL A 135 -8.45 2.88 -11.96
CA VAL A 135 -8.47 4.23 -11.38
C VAL A 135 -8.15 5.26 -12.45
N THR A 136 -8.87 6.38 -12.44
CA THR A 136 -8.59 7.50 -13.34
C THR A 136 -7.67 8.51 -12.69
N VAL A 137 -7.14 9.45 -13.49
CA VAL A 137 -6.31 10.55 -12.97
C VAL A 137 -7.05 11.33 -11.90
N GLU A 138 -8.32 11.70 -12.13
CA GLU A 138 -9.12 12.50 -11.19
C GLU A 138 -9.23 11.85 -9.80
N GLU A 139 -9.39 10.52 -9.77
CA GLU A 139 -9.50 9.75 -8.53
C GLU A 139 -8.22 9.78 -7.69
N THR A 140 -7.05 9.95 -8.31
CA THR A 140 -5.76 10.03 -7.62
C THR A 140 -5.44 11.41 -7.05
N LEU A 141 -6.02 12.47 -7.61
CA LEU A 141 -5.59 13.86 -7.37
C LEU A 141 -5.60 14.25 -5.89
N GLN A 142 -6.64 13.88 -5.15
CA GLN A 142 -6.79 14.31 -3.76
C GLN A 142 -5.67 13.77 -2.88
N ILE A 143 -5.38 12.47 -2.97
CA ILE A 143 -4.34 11.82 -2.17
C ILE A 143 -2.95 12.30 -2.62
N LEU A 144 -2.70 12.40 -3.94
CA LEU A 144 -1.43 12.89 -4.46
C LEU A 144 -1.14 14.33 -4.01
N PHE A 145 -2.16 15.20 -4.06
CA PHE A 145 -2.03 16.59 -3.62
C PHE A 145 -1.69 16.69 -2.13
N VAL A 146 -2.36 15.89 -1.28
CA VAL A 146 -2.10 15.88 0.16
C VAL A 146 -0.66 15.44 0.48
N ARG A 147 -0.12 14.47 -0.26
CA ARG A 147 1.22 13.91 0.00
C ARG A 147 2.37 14.72 -0.56
N HIS A 148 2.24 15.12 -1.82
CA HIS A 148 3.36 15.65 -2.60
C HIS A 148 3.25 17.17 -2.81
N GLY A 149 2.07 17.74 -2.55
CA GLY A 149 1.77 19.13 -2.82
C GLY A 149 1.59 19.41 -4.32
N ARG A 150 1.22 20.65 -4.63
CA ARG A 150 0.94 21.09 -6.01
C ARG A 150 2.15 20.96 -6.93
N GLU A 151 3.35 21.21 -6.42
CA GLU A 151 4.57 21.31 -7.23
C GLU A 151 5.01 19.95 -7.80
N GLN A 152 4.74 18.86 -7.09
CA GLN A 152 5.13 17.50 -7.51
C GLN A 152 3.96 16.71 -8.13
N LEU A 153 2.74 17.27 -8.11
CA LEU A 153 1.54 16.57 -8.54
C LEU A 153 1.66 16.02 -9.97
N ASP A 154 2.09 16.86 -10.92
CA ASP A 154 2.23 16.46 -12.33
C ASP A 154 3.27 15.34 -12.50
N THR A 155 4.38 15.39 -11.74
CA THR A 155 5.40 14.34 -11.74
C THR A 155 4.87 13.01 -11.22
N GLU A 156 4.04 13.04 -10.17
CA GLU A 156 3.43 11.84 -9.60
C GLU A 156 2.36 11.24 -10.54
N ILE A 157 1.56 12.09 -11.18
CA ILE A 157 0.59 11.67 -12.20
C ILE A 157 1.33 11.01 -13.37
N GLU A 158 2.37 11.65 -13.91
CA GLU A 158 3.19 11.07 -14.98
C GLU A 158 3.86 9.77 -14.56
N ALA A 159 4.27 9.62 -13.30
CA ALA A 159 4.85 8.38 -12.80
C ALA A 159 3.83 7.23 -12.76
N ILE A 160 2.58 7.51 -12.43
CA ILE A 160 1.51 6.50 -12.35
C ILE A 160 0.94 6.20 -13.74
N PHE A 161 0.56 7.24 -14.48
CA PHE A 161 -0.17 7.10 -15.74
C PHE A 161 0.74 7.15 -16.97
N GLY A 162 1.99 7.57 -16.85
CA GLY A 162 2.89 7.86 -17.96
C GLY A 162 2.62 9.22 -18.60
N VAL A 163 3.58 9.69 -19.41
CA VAL A 163 3.46 10.93 -20.19
C VAL A 163 2.29 10.80 -21.16
N ASP A 164 1.46 11.84 -21.22
CA ASP A 164 0.33 11.86 -22.14
C ASP A 164 0.80 12.22 -23.55
N GLU A 165 1.03 11.22 -24.39
CA GLU A 165 1.46 11.42 -25.79
C GLU A 165 0.27 11.71 -26.73
N ARG A 166 -0.99 11.69 -26.25
CA ARG A 166 -2.18 11.71 -27.12
C ARG A 166 -3.10 12.90 -26.83
N GLN A 167 -3.06 13.89 -27.71
CA GLN A 167 -4.06 14.95 -27.80
C GLN A 167 -5.39 14.53 -28.46
N GLN A 168 -5.80 13.25 -28.44
CA GLN A 168 -6.92 12.81 -29.30
C GLN A 168 -7.92 11.77 -28.75
N ASP A 169 -7.76 11.21 -27.55
CA ASP A 169 -8.80 10.34 -26.98
C ASP A 169 -9.65 11.15 -25.97
N GLU A 170 -10.95 11.28 -26.23
CA GLU A 170 -11.94 11.92 -25.34
C GLU A 170 -12.18 11.10 -24.04
N GLU A 171 -11.67 9.87 -23.97
CA GLU A 171 -11.81 9.01 -22.79
C GLU A 171 -10.78 9.35 -21.72
N GLU A 172 -11.26 9.48 -20.48
CA GLU A 172 -10.42 9.74 -19.32
C GLU A 172 -9.41 8.60 -19.14
N LYS A 173 -8.13 8.97 -19.01
CA LYS A 173 -7.05 8.00 -18.84
C LYS A 173 -7.23 7.23 -17.53
N GLU A 174 -7.39 5.91 -17.64
CA GLU A 174 -7.48 4.98 -16.51
C GLU A 174 -6.30 4.00 -16.48
N ILE A 175 -6.01 3.46 -15.31
CA ILE A 175 -4.98 2.43 -15.09
C ILE A 175 -5.53 1.29 -14.22
N THR A 176 -5.21 0.06 -14.60
CA THR A 176 -5.55 -1.14 -13.82
C THR A 176 -4.59 -1.33 -12.64
N TYR A 177 -4.97 -2.15 -11.65
CA TYR A 177 -4.06 -2.49 -10.55
C TYR A 177 -2.74 -3.11 -11.04
N GLN A 178 -2.79 -3.95 -12.07
CA GLN A 178 -1.59 -4.59 -12.61
C GLN A 178 -0.63 -3.56 -13.22
N GLU A 179 -1.13 -2.67 -14.07
CA GLU A 179 -0.33 -1.60 -14.68
C GLU A 179 0.22 -0.66 -13.62
N TYR A 180 -0.56 -0.31 -12.59
CA TYR A 180 -0.11 0.50 -11.47
C TYR A 180 1.08 -0.14 -10.74
N VAL A 181 1.00 -1.44 -10.43
CA VAL A 181 2.09 -2.17 -9.78
C VAL A 181 3.34 -2.21 -10.65
N GLU A 182 3.19 -2.43 -11.96
CA GLU A 182 4.31 -2.38 -12.92
C GLU A 182 5.01 -1.02 -12.89
N LYS A 183 4.24 0.08 -12.94
CA LYS A 183 4.78 1.46 -12.89
C LYS A 183 5.50 1.78 -11.60
N VAL A 184 4.92 1.44 -10.45
CA VAL A 184 5.54 1.67 -9.14
C VAL A 184 6.83 0.86 -8.98
N ASN A 185 6.83 -0.41 -9.42
CA ASN A 185 8.02 -1.26 -9.36
C ASN A 185 9.12 -0.76 -10.31
N GLU A 186 8.76 -0.34 -11.52
CA GLU A 186 9.69 0.25 -12.48
C GLU A 186 10.35 1.50 -11.88
N ARG A 187 9.55 2.40 -11.30
CA ARG A 187 10.04 3.60 -10.61
C ARG A 187 11.03 3.26 -9.50
N ALA A 188 10.66 2.35 -8.60
CA ALA A 188 11.51 1.94 -7.47
C ALA A 188 12.85 1.34 -7.95
N LEU A 189 12.82 0.48 -8.97
CA LEU A 189 14.03 -0.12 -9.56
C LEU A 189 14.92 0.94 -10.21
N ASN A 190 14.33 1.90 -10.92
CA ASN A 190 15.08 2.97 -11.59
C ASN A 190 15.74 3.91 -10.57
N GLU A 191 15.04 4.23 -9.48
CA GLU A 191 15.61 5.01 -8.38
C GLU A 191 16.78 4.28 -7.70
N GLN A 192 16.62 2.98 -7.41
CA GLN A 192 17.69 2.18 -6.82
C GLN A 192 18.92 2.10 -7.73
N LYS A 193 18.73 1.91 -9.04
CA LYS A 193 19.81 1.93 -10.03
C LYS A 193 20.53 3.28 -10.04
N ARG A 194 19.79 4.39 -10.03
CA ARG A 194 20.36 5.76 -9.98
C ARG A 194 21.23 5.95 -8.74
N LEU A 195 20.74 5.54 -7.57
CA LEU A 195 21.49 5.64 -6.31
C LEU A 195 22.79 4.81 -6.35
N LEU A 196 22.75 3.60 -6.91
CA LEU A 196 23.94 2.76 -7.06
C LEU A 196 24.96 3.38 -8.02
N ASP A 197 24.51 3.97 -9.12
CA ASP A 197 25.38 4.63 -10.09
C ASP A 197 26.02 5.89 -9.51
N ASP A 198 25.29 6.68 -8.71
CA ASP A 198 25.85 7.84 -8.02
C ASP A 198 26.87 7.45 -6.95
N LYS A 199 26.66 6.32 -6.25
CA LYS A 199 27.67 5.73 -5.35
C LYS A 199 28.92 5.32 -6.13
N ARG A 200 28.76 4.62 -7.25
CA ARG A 200 29.88 4.20 -8.12
C ARG A 200 30.66 5.38 -8.69
N LYS A 201 29.98 6.48 -9.04
CA LYS A 201 30.59 7.71 -9.58
C LYS A 201 31.20 8.60 -8.49
N GLY A 202 31.18 8.19 -7.22
CA GLY A 202 31.75 8.95 -6.10
C GLY A 202 31.01 10.27 -5.81
N LYS A 203 29.78 10.41 -6.29
CA LYS A 203 28.95 11.62 -6.08
C LYS A 203 28.28 11.67 -4.71
N LEU A 204 28.14 10.52 -4.04
CA LEU A 204 27.68 10.42 -2.65
C LEU A 204 28.87 10.52 -1.69
N LYS A 205 29.34 11.75 -1.43
CA LYS A 205 30.22 12.05 -0.29
C LYS A 205 29.36 12.61 0.85
N GLY A 206 29.31 11.91 1.99
CA GLY A 206 28.81 12.47 3.25
C GLY A 206 27.60 11.76 3.87
N LEU A 207 27.78 10.51 4.31
CA LEU A 207 27.23 10.05 5.58
C LEU A 207 28.40 9.44 6.36
N GLN A 208 29.39 10.29 6.68
CA GLN A 208 30.31 9.97 7.75
C GLN A 208 29.55 10.13 9.07
N LYS A 209 29.66 9.10 9.90
CA LYS A 209 29.20 9.03 11.27
C LYS A 209 29.43 10.35 11.98
N GLU A 210 28.37 10.96 12.51
CA GLU A 210 28.51 11.79 13.69
C GLU A 210 28.35 10.87 14.89
N ASP A 211 29.36 10.97 15.77
CA ASP A 211 29.60 10.17 16.97
C ASP A 211 28.43 10.19 17.97
#